data_AF-A0A0N4UU13-F1
#
_entry.id   AF-A0A0N4UU13-F1
#
_cell.length_a   1.000
_cell.length_b   1.000
_cell.length_c   1.000
_cell.angle_alpha   90.00
_cell.angle_beta   90.00
_cell.angle_gamma   90.00
#
_symmetry.space_group_name_H-M   'P 1'
#
loop_
_entity.id
_entity.type
_entity.pdbx_description
1 polymer ?
#
loop_
_entity_poly.entity_id
_entity_poly.type
_entity_poly.pdbx_seq_one_letter_code
_entity_poly.pdbx_strand_id
1 'polypeptide(L)' 'MLLLSSVLSVAYIIGCFADEQRELVYVQAIWRHGDRAPNKLPYPNDMNTEEAWPRGWSQLTNVSFLHHSYF' A
#
# COMPACT_ATOMS: atom_id res chain seq x y z
N MET A 1 17.93 46.95 22.64
CA MET A 1 17.42 45.87 23.49
C MET A 1 15.97 45.50 23.14
N LEU A 2 15.03 46.45 23.12
CA LEU A 2 13.61 46.20 22.77
C LEU A 2 13.37 45.65 21.34
N LEU A 3 14.15 46.12 20.35
CA LEU A 3 14.08 45.67 18.96
C LEU A 3 14.61 44.23 18.76
N LEU A 4 15.60 43.83 19.57
CA LEU A 4 16.16 42.47 19.51
C LEU A 4 15.19 41.47 20.15
N SER A 5 14.57 41.86 21.28
CA SER A 5 13.55 41.03 21.94
C SER A 5 12.30 40.86 21.09
N SER A 6 11.86 41.89 20.36
CA SER A 6 10.71 41.78 19.47
C SER A 6 10.99 40.85 18.28
N VAL A 7 12.18 40.95 17.67
CA VAL A 7 12.60 40.06 16.57
C VAL A 7 12.70 38.60 17.03
N LEU A 8 13.30 38.36 18.20
CA LEU A 8 13.39 37.01 18.79
C LEU A 8 11.99 36.44 19.10
N SER A 9 11.07 37.26 19.59
CA SER A 9 9.68 36.85 19.85
C SER A 9 8.95 36.49 18.56
N VAL A 10 9.12 37.28 17.49
CA VAL A 10 8.52 36.99 16.18
C VAL A 10 9.09 35.71 15.57
N ALA A 11 10.41 35.49 15.65
CA ALA A 11 11.04 34.27 15.17
C ALA A 11 10.57 33.02 15.92
N TYR A 12 10.38 33.13 17.23
CA TYR A 12 9.83 32.04 18.06
C TYR A 12 8.38 31.70 17.67
N ILE A 13 7.54 32.72 17.43
CA ILE A 13 6.16 32.53 16.98
C ILE A 13 6.14 31.85 15.60
N ILE A 14 6.96 32.29 14.65
CA ILE A 14 7.06 31.67 13.31
C ILE A 14 7.52 30.21 13.42
N GLY A 15 8.50 29.89 14.28
CA GLY A 15 8.96 28.52 14.50
C GLY A 15 7.89 27.61 15.11
N CYS A 16 7.04 28.14 15.99
CA CYS A 16 5.95 27.38 16.62
C CYS A 16 4.84 27.03 15.61
N PHE A 17 4.54 27.92 14.66
CA PHE A 17 3.58 27.65 13.59
C PHE A 17 4.10 26.69 12.51
N ALA A 18 5.40 26.41 12.46
CA ALA A 18 6.00 25.55 11.45
C ALA A 18 5.87 24.05 11.77
N ASP A 19 5.48 23.69 12.99
CA ASP A 19 5.37 22.29 13.43
C ASP A 19 3.92 21.81 13.35
N GLU A 20 3.47 21.46 12.13
CA GLU A 20 2.23 20.68 11.96
C GLU A 20 2.50 19.22 12.38
N GLN A 21 2.42 18.94 13.68
CA GLN A 21 2.49 17.58 14.23
C GLN A 21 1.23 16.81 13.81
N ARG A 22 1.29 16.12 12.67
CA ARG A 22 0.22 15.25 12.20
C ARG A 22 0.39 13.87 12.84
N GLU A 23 -0.62 13.44 13.58
CA GLU A 23 -0.68 12.10 14.17
C GLU A 23 -1.53 11.17 13.30
N LEU A 24 -1.00 9.98 12.99
CA LEU A 24 -1.75 8.95 12.28
C LEU A 24 -2.68 8.23 13.25
N VAL A 25 -3.96 8.61 13.26
CA VAL A 25 -4.95 8.01 14.17
C VAL A 25 -5.42 6.64 13.66
N TYR A 26 -5.68 6.51 12.35
CA TYR A 26 -6.21 5.28 11.76
C TYR A 26 -5.98 5.23 10.24
N VAL A 27 -5.73 4.02 9.72
CA VAL A 27 -5.71 3.73 8.29
C VAL A 27 -6.68 2.60 8.00
N GLN A 28 -7.52 2.79 6.99
CA GLN A 28 -8.29 1.73 6.38
C GLN A 28 -7.90 1.63 4.90
N ALA A 29 -7.67 0.41 4.46
CA ALA A 29 -7.46 0.12 3.06
C ALA A 29 -8.26 -1.11 2.66
N ILE A 30 -8.65 -1.13 1.39
CA ILE A 30 -9.41 -2.21 0.77
C ILE A 30 -8.50 -2.83 -0.28
N TRP A 31 -8.14 -4.08 -0.08
CA TRP A 31 -7.31 -4.82 -1.01
C TRP A 31 -8.13 -5.86 -1.75
N ARG A 32 -7.84 -6.01 -3.04
CA ARG A 32 -8.24 -7.19 -3.79
C ARG A 32 -7.28 -8.33 -3.47
N HIS A 33 -7.75 -9.56 -3.65
CA HIS A 33 -6.84 -10.71 -3.69
C HIS A 33 -5.75 -10.53 -4.77
N GLY A 34 -4.58 -11.13 -4.55
CA GLY A 34 -3.54 -11.23 -5.58
C GLY A 34 -3.97 -12.12 -6.75
N ASP A 35 -3.20 -12.16 -7.83
CA ASP A 35 -3.57 -12.92 -9.04
C ASP A 35 -3.79 -14.41 -8.75
N ARG A 36 -4.82 -14.95 -9.40
CA ARG A 36 -5.26 -16.34 -9.26
C ARG A 36 -5.29 -17.00 -10.63
N ALA A 37 -5.16 -18.33 -10.63
CA ALA A 37 -5.51 -19.13 -11.77
C ALA A 37 -7.00 -18.90 -12.15
N PRO A 38 -7.37 -19.05 -13.43
CA PRO A 38 -8.75 -19.11 -13.87
C PRO A 38 -9.58 -20.09 -13.03
N ASN A 39 -10.89 -19.91 -13.00
CA ASN A 39 -11.77 -20.82 -12.27
C ASN A 39 -12.09 -22.11 -13.05
N LYS A 40 -11.88 -22.10 -14.36
CA LYS A 40 -12.07 -23.21 -15.29
C LYS A 40 -11.32 -22.90 -16.59
N LEU A 41 -11.35 -23.85 -17.53
CA LEU A 41 -10.84 -23.64 -18.88
C LEU A 41 -11.51 -22.42 -19.52
N PRO A 42 -10.75 -21.36 -19.84
CA PRO A 42 -11.30 -20.08 -20.26
C PRO A 42 -11.84 -20.12 -21.69
N TYR A 43 -11.31 -21.01 -22.52
CA TYR A 43 -11.70 -21.18 -23.91
C TYR A 43 -11.69 -22.68 -24.29
N PRO A 44 -12.61 -23.17 -25.14
CA PRO A 44 -12.78 -24.61 -25.39
C PRO A 44 -11.51 -25.36 -25.84
N ASN A 45 -10.58 -24.67 -26.51
CA ASN A 45 -9.35 -25.25 -27.03
C ASN A 45 -8.09 -24.59 -26.42
N ASP A 46 -8.19 -24.02 -25.22
CA ASP A 46 -7.01 -23.49 -24.53
C ASP A 46 -6.04 -24.63 -24.18
N MET A 47 -4.77 -24.48 -24.56
CA MET A 47 -3.73 -25.47 -24.25
C MET A 47 -3.34 -25.44 -22.77
N ASN A 48 -3.62 -24.35 -22.05
CA ASN A 48 -3.30 -24.18 -20.65
C ASN A 48 -4.47 -24.65 -19.78
N THR A 49 -4.58 -25.96 -19.64
CA THR A 49 -5.53 -26.63 -18.73
C THR A 49 -5.07 -26.50 -17.27
N GLU A 50 -5.70 -27.22 -16.35
CA GLU A 50 -5.38 -27.14 -14.92
C GLU A 50 -3.91 -27.45 -14.62
N GLU A 51 -3.31 -28.34 -15.41
CA GLU A 51 -1.93 -28.79 -15.28
C GLU A 51 -0.93 -27.64 -15.46
N ALA A 52 -1.29 -26.60 -16.20
CA ALA A 52 -0.48 -25.38 -16.36
C ALA A 52 -0.45 -24.52 -15.08
N TRP A 53 -1.31 -24.80 -14.10
CA TRP A 53 -1.42 -24.08 -12.83
C TRP A 53 -0.96 -25.00 -11.69
N PRO A 54 0.28 -24.84 -11.17
CA PRO A 54 0.85 -25.76 -10.20
C PRO A 54 0.07 -25.92 -8.88
N ARG A 55 -0.85 -25.00 -8.61
CA ARG A 55 -1.72 -25.00 -7.42
C ARG A 55 -3.17 -25.33 -7.73
N GLY A 56 -3.51 -25.59 -8.99
CA GLY A 56 -4.87 -25.84 -9.46
C GLY A 56 -5.69 -24.56 -9.70
N TRP A 57 -6.93 -24.76 -10.13
CA TRP A 57 -7.84 -23.67 -10.47
C TRP A 57 -8.24 -22.80 -9.28
N SER A 58 -8.56 -21.54 -9.56
CA SER A 58 -9.00 -20.53 -8.59
C SER A 58 -8.02 -20.22 -7.45
N GLN A 59 -6.86 -20.90 -7.39
CA GLN A 59 -5.84 -20.65 -6.38
C GLN A 59 -5.00 -19.45 -6.76
N LEU A 60 -4.43 -18.77 -5.75
CA LEU A 60 -3.41 -17.75 -5.99
C LEU A 60 -2.29 -18.33 -6.87
N THR A 61 -1.58 -17.49 -7.62
CA THR A 61 -0.35 -17.91 -8.30
C THR A 61 0.85 -17.87 -7.34
N ASN A 62 1.90 -18.65 -7.62
CA ASN A 62 3.13 -18.63 -6.80
C ASN A 62 3.73 -17.22 -6.71
N VAL A 63 3.66 -16.47 -7.82
CA VAL A 63 4.09 -15.07 -7.88
C VAL A 63 3.30 -14.21 -6.89
N SER A 64 1.97 -14.31 -6.91
CA SER A 64 1.12 -13.51 -6.01
C SER A 64 1.25 -13.91 -4.54
N PHE A 65 1.54 -15.18 -4.26
CA PHE A 65 1.82 -15.64 -2.90
C PHE A 65 3.13 -15.05 -2.36
N LEU A 66 4.17 -15.01 -3.18
CA LEU A 66 5.43 -14.35 -2.83
C LEU A 66 5.23 -12.85 -2.65
N HIS A 67 4.54 -12.16 -3.56
CA HIS A 67 4.28 -10.73 -3.45
C HIS A 67 3.47 -10.34 -2.20
N HIS A 68 2.52 -11.17 -1.75
CA HIS A 68 1.74 -10.85 -0.55
C HIS A 68 2.58 -10.88 0.74
N SER A 69 3.74 -11.56 0.75
CA SER A 69 4.64 -11.58 1.91
C SER A 69 5.46 -10.30 2.10
N TYR A 70 5.41 -9.36 1.15
CA TYR A 70 6.16 -8.09 1.20
C TYR A 70 5.33 -6.90 1.69
N PHE A 71 4.10 -7.12 2.15
CA PHE A 71 3.25 -6.12 2.81
C PHE A 71 3.14 -6.40 4.30
#